data_AF-A0A2P4S620-F1
#
_entry.id   AF-A0A2P4S620-F1
#
_cell.length_a   1.000
_cell.length_b   1.000
_cell.length_c   1.000
_cell.angle_alpha   90.00
_cell.angle_beta   90.00
_cell.angle_gamma   90.00
#
_symmetry.space_group_name_H-M   'P 1'
#
loop_
_entity.id
_entity.type
_entity.pdbx_description
1 polymer ?
#
loop_
_entity_poly.entity_id
_entity_poly.type
_entity_poly.pdbx_seq_one_letter_code
_entity_poly.pdbx_strand_id
1 'polypeptide(L)' 'MGLSRSAATVLAYAMKEFGWSLERALRHVRRCRPGVQPNPGFMRQLDFYQGILNA' A
#
# COMPACT_ATOMS: atom_id res chain seq x y z
N MET A 1 -0.34 17.14 -2.41
CA MET A 1 0.62 16.31 -1.64
C MET A 1 0.27 14.83 -1.78
N GLY A 2 1.25 13.95 -2.01
CA GLY A 2 1.05 12.51 -2.27
C GLY A 2 1.22 11.61 -1.05
N LEU A 3 0.56 11.93 0.05
CA LEU A 3 0.73 11.26 1.35
C LEU A 3 -0.22 10.07 1.55
N SER A 4 -1.46 10.17 1.04
CA SER A 4 -2.54 9.24 1.37
C SER A 4 -3.14 8.53 0.15
N ARG A 5 -3.98 9.23 -0.65
CA ARG A 5 -4.67 8.66 -1.84
C ARG A 5 -3.71 8.05 -2.87
N SER A 6 -2.79 8.86 -3.39
CA SER A 6 -1.83 8.39 -4.40
C SER A 6 -0.90 7.31 -3.84
N ALA A 7 -0.55 7.40 -2.56
CA ALA A 7 0.25 6.38 -1.90
C ALA A 7 -0.49 5.04 -1.82
N ALA A 8 -1.78 5.04 -1.49
CA ALA A 8 -2.59 3.83 -1.46
C ALA A 8 -2.63 3.15 -2.84
N THR A 9 -2.77 3.91 -3.93
CA THR A 9 -2.71 3.37 -5.29
C THR A 9 -1.36 2.72 -5.59
N VAL A 10 -0.25 3.37 -5.24
CA VAL A 10 1.10 2.81 -5.43
C VAL A 10 1.30 1.53 -4.61
N LEU A 11 0.77 1.49 -3.39
CA LEU A 11 0.83 0.29 -2.54
C LEU A 11 0.04 -0.87 -3.16
N ALA A 12 -1.20 -0.63 -3.57
CA ALA A 12 -2.03 -1.65 -4.22
C ALA A 12 -1.37 -2.19 -5.49
N TYR A 13 -0.78 -1.32 -6.31
CA TYR A 13 -0.02 -1.73 -7.47
C TYR A 13 1.17 -2.62 -7.09
N ALA A 14 1.98 -2.21 -6.11
CA ALA A 14 3.13 -2.99 -5.69
C ALA A 14 2.75 -4.36 -5.10
N MET A 15 1.64 -4.42 -4.37
CA MET A 15 1.09 -5.68 -3.86
C MET A 15 0.69 -6.62 -4.99
N LYS A 16 -0.06 -6.12 -5.99
CA LYS A 16 -0.56 -6.91 -7.12
C LYS A 16 0.56 -7.36 -8.06
N GLU A 17 1.40 -6.44 -8.49
CA GLU A 17 2.38 -6.67 -9.55
C GLU A 17 3.56 -7.52 -9.06
N PHE A 18 4.02 -7.28 -7.83
CA PHE A 18 5.21 -7.93 -7.29
C PHE A 18 4.89 -9.01 -6.25
N GLY A 19 3.61 -9.30 -5.99
CA GLY A 19 3.19 -10.24 -4.95
C GLY A 19 3.64 -9.84 -3.55
N TRP A 20 3.81 -8.54 -3.29
CA TRP A 20 4.30 -8.06 -2.00
C TRP A 20 3.17 -8.02 -0.98
N SER A 21 3.51 -8.36 0.28
CA SER A 21 2.63 -8.05 1.39
C SER A 21 2.43 -6.54 1.53
N LEU A 22 1.28 -6.10 2.05
CA LEU A 22 1.02 -4.71 2.39
C LEU A 22 2.16 -4.12 3.24
N GLU A 23 2.67 -4.88 4.20
CA GLU A 23 3.79 -4.46 5.04
C GLU A 23 5.08 -4.21 4.23
N ARG A 24 5.43 -5.14 3.34
CA ARG A 24 6.61 -5.01 2.47
C ARG A 24 6.46 -3.82 1.51
N ALA A 25 5.29 -3.68 0.89
CA ALA A 25 4.98 -2.56 0.00
C ALA A 25 5.07 -1.22 0.75
N LEU A 26 4.48 -1.13 1.94
CA LEU A 26 4.52 0.09 2.75
C LEU A 26 5.94 0.45 3.18
N ARG A 27 6.73 -0.53 3.60
CA ARG A 27 8.14 -0.35 3.96
C ARG A 27 8.95 0.16 2.76
N HIS A 28 8.78 -0.46 1.59
CA HIS A 28 9.48 -0.06 0.37
C HIS A 28 9.11 1.37 -0.04
N VAL A 29 7.82 1.67 -0.13
CA VAL A 29 7.33 2.99 -0.57
C VAL A 29 7.76 4.09 0.41
N ARG A 30 7.76 3.84 1.73
CA ARG A 30 8.26 4.80 2.73
C ARG A 30 9.76 5.06 2.60
N ARG A 31 10.55 4.05 2.20
CA ARG A 31 11.99 4.24 1.94
C ARG A 31 12.21 5.16 0.73
N CYS A 32 11.40 5.02 -0.32
CA CYS A 32 11.51 5.84 -1.53
C CYS A 32 10.90 7.26 -1.34
N ARG A 33 9.84 7.37 -0.54
CA ARG A 33 9.17 8.62 -0.23
C ARG A 33 8.83 8.70 1.27
N PRO A 34 9.71 9.33 2.06
CA PRO A 34 9.44 9.59 3.47
C PRO A 34 8.14 10.40 3.63
N GLY A 35 7.32 10.02 4.62
CA GLY A 35 6.03 10.68 4.91
C GLY A 35 4.80 10.01 4.27
N VAL A 36 4.95 8.93 3.51
CA VAL A 36 3.80 8.15 3.05
C VAL A 36 3.01 7.57 4.23
N GLN A 37 1.74 7.95 4.29
CA GLN A 37 0.79 7.59 5.33
C GLN A 37 -0.63 7.58 4.74
N PRO A 38 -1.06 6.45 4.15
CA PRO A 38 -2.47 6.22 3.85
C PRO A 38 -3.30 6.43 5.11
N ASN A 39 -4.49 7.02 4.95
CA ASN A 39 -5.39 7.19 6.08
C ASN A 39 -5.91 5.81 6.54
N PRO A 40 -6.52 5.70 7.73
CA PRO A 40 -7.00 4.42 8.24
C PRO A 40 -8.02 3.72 7.31
N GLY A 41 -8.81 4.48 6.56
CA GLY A 41 -9.74 3.91 5.57
C GLY A 41 -9.02 3.22 4.42
N PHE A 42 -8.01 3.85 3.85
CA PHE A 42 -7.17 3.24 2.81
C PHE A 42 -6.35 2.07 3.34
N MET A 43 -5.86 2.16 4.59
CA MET A 43 -5.15 1.03 5.21
C MET A 43 -6.05 -0.21 5.33
N ARG A 44 -7.32 -0.04 5.74
CA ARG A 44 -8.29 -1.16 5.77
C ARG A 44 -8.60 -1.70 4.38
N GLN A 45 -8.74 -0.83 3.38
CA GLN A 45 -8.98 -1.26 1.99
C GLN A 45 -7.79 -2.04 1.42
N LEU A 46 -6.56 -1.62 1.73
CA LEU A 46 -5.36 -2.35 1.33
C LEU A 46 -5.24 -3.71 2.04
N ASP A 47 -5.59 -3.78 3.32
CA ASP A 47 -5.60 -5.03 4.07
C ASP A 47 -6.64 -6.03 3.50
N PHE A 48 -7.85 -5.56 3.23
CA PHE A 48 -8.88 -6.35 2.54
C PHE A 48 -8.41 -6.80 1.14
N TYR A 49 -7.76 -5.89 0.40
CA TYR A 49 -7.20 -6.21 -0.91
C TYR A 49 -6.10 -7.27 -0.86
N GLN A 50 -5.27 -7.28 0.19
CA GLN A 50 -4.29 -8.36 0.41
C GLN A 50 -4.98 -9.72 0.56
N GLY A 51 -6.11 -9.76 1.28
CA GLY A 51 -6.93 -10.98 1.41
C GLY A 51 -7.43 -11.49 0.06
N ILE A 52 -7.89 -10.59 -0.82
CA ILE A 52 -8.29 -10.94 -2.19
C ILE A 52 -7.12 -11.49 -3.00
N LEU A 53 -5.93 -10.90 -2.89
CA LEU A 53 -4.74 -11.34 -3.65
C LEU A 53 -4.16 -12.67 -3.18
N ASN A 54 -4.43 -13.08 -1.94
CA ASN A 54 -3.92 -14.32 -1.36
C ASN A 54 -4.86 -15.52 -1.55
N ALA A 55 -6.07 -15.29 -2.09
CA ALA A 55 -7.04 -16.32 -2.43
C ALA A 55 -6.76 -16.90 -3.81
#